data_AF-Q2CCY7-F1
#
_entry.id   AF-Q2CCY7-F1
#
_cell.length_a   1.000
_cell.length_b   1.000
_cell.length_c   1.000
_cell.angle_alpha   90.00
_cell.angle_beta   90.00
_cell.angle_gamma   90.00
#
_symmetry.space_group_name_H-M   'P 1'
#
loop_
_entity.id
_entity.type
_entity.pdbx_description
1 polymer ?
#
loop_
_entity_poly.entity_id
_entity_poly.type
_entity_poly.pdbx_seq_one_letter_code
_entity_poly.pdbx_strand_id
1 'polypeptide(L)'
;MVLLVATPSILLPGTHAETTQVVALVALVGAIFTLIEYNSAYPSLVEFRDAPPFNRVRFFSLFAGVFLITVIARGQTNPTTITDFFTVIGRRVGGAIDFPYSPVRLVVLMMPDESSRQLIDNVRTAAGLSYLISILSLSIFVLVLRVAHWPARTGGFNVWINLPTFDPTAGGDVVERLNRDAQVNLVLGFLLPFLIPAIVKLASDLLNPISLENPHTLIWTMTAWAFLPASLFMRGIAMNRVAQMISNQRQRAYAAAQGENVAHA
;
A
#
# COMPACT_ATOMS: atom_id res chain seq x y z
N MET A 1 3.47 1.98 -13.99
CA MET A 1 4.36 0.95 -13.41
C MET A 1 5.81 1.12 -13.82
N VAL A 2 6.16 1.25 -15.11
CA VAL A 2 7.56 1.42 -15.56
C VAL A 2 8.31 2.54 -14.82
N LEU A 3 7.76 3.77 -14.81
CA LEU A 3 8.39 4.90 -14.13
C LEU A 3 8.62 4.62 -12.63
N LEU A 4 7.66 3.99 -11.97
CA LEU A 4 7.76 3.65 -10.55
C LEU A 4 8.94 2.71 -10.27
N VAL A 5 9.12 1.69 -11.11
CA VAL A 5 10.20 0.71 -10.96
C VAL A 5 11.56 1.31 -11.34
N ALA A 6 11.61 2.13 -12.39
CA ALA A 6 12.86 2.69 -12.90
C ALA A 6 13.38 3.90 -12.10
N THR A 7 12.53 4.57 -11.31
CA THR A 7 12.87 5.83 -10.61
C THR A 7 14.16 5.75 -9.79
N PRO A 8 14.39 4.73 -8.92
CA PRO A 8 15.63 4.63 -8.16
C PRO A 8 16.87 4.57 -9.07
N SER A 9 16.85 3.72 -10.10
CA SER A 9 17.98 3.53 -11.02
C SER A 9 18.27 4.74 -11.89
N ILE A 10 17.24 5.54 -12.24
CA ILE A 10 17.41 6.75 -13.04
C ILE A 10 18.00 7.89 -12.20
N LEU A 11 17.59 8.01 -10.93
CA LEU A 11 17.93 9.17 -10.11
C LEU A 11 19.17 8.97 -9.23
N LEU A 12 19.51 7.73 -8.86
CA LEU A 12 20.66 7.44 -8.03
C LEU A 12 21.96 7.41 -8.85
N PRO A 13 23.00 8.16 -8.44
CA PRO A 13 24.31 8.07 -9.08
C PRO A 13 24.98 6.73 -8.75
N GLY A 14 25.84 6.25 -9.65
CA GLY A 14 26.60 5.02 -9.44
C GLY A 14 25.80 3.72 -9.60
N THR A 15 24.60 3.78 -10.18
CA THR A 15 23.84 2.57 -10.53
C THR A 15 24.59 1.77 -11.60
N HIS A 16 25.02 0.56 -11.27
CA HIS A 16 25.71 -0.33 -12.21
C HIS A 16 24.82 -0.75 -13.39
N ALA A 17 25.46 -1.08 -14.52
CA ALA A 17 24.77 -1.51 -15.73
C ALA A 17 23.91 -2.77 -15.48
N GLU A 18 24.41 -3.73 -14.72
CA GLU A 18 23.69 -4.96 -14.35
C GLU A 18 22.39 -4.64 -13.59
N THR A 19 22.45 -3.78 -12.57
CA THR A 19 21.27 -3.33 -11.82
C THR A 19 20.26 -2.64 -12.74
N THR A 20 20.74 -1.81 -13.67
CA THR A 20 19.87 -1.12 -14.64
C THR A 20 19.15 -2.09 -15.56
N GLN A 21 19.84 -3.13 -16.04
CA GLN A 21 19.26 -4.19 -16.88
C GLN A 21 18.20 -4.99 -16.12
N VAL A 22 18.49 -5.40 -14.87
CA VAL A 22 17.52 -6.10 -14.01
C VAL A 22 16.28 -5.23 -13.79
N VAL A 23 16.46 -3.95 -13.46
CA VAL A 23 15.35 -3.01 -13.24
C VAL A 23 14.54 -2.79 -14.52
N ALA A 24 15.19 -2.70 -15.69
CA ALA A 24 14.50 -2.61 -16.97
C ALA A 24 13.65 -3.86 -17.26
N LEU A 25 14.19 -5.06 -16.98
CA LEU A 25 13.47 -6.32 -17.13
C LEU A 25 12.24 -6.38 -16.21
N VAL A 26 12.42 -6.06 -14.92
CA VAL A 26 11.32 -6.03 -13.95
C VAL A 26 10.26 -4.99 -14.35
N ALA A 27 10.68 -3.83 -14.85
CA ALA A 27 9.76 -2.80 -15.32
C ALA A 27 8.97 -3.26 -16.55
N LEU A 28 9.61 -3.96 -17.49
CA LEU A 28 8.96 -4.54 -18.68
C LEU A 28 7.95 -5.61 -18.29
N VAL A 29 8.34 -6.58 -17.45
CA VAL A 29 7.45 -7.64 -16.96
C VAL A 29 6.26 -7.03 -16.22
N GLY A 30 6.50 -6.07 -15.32
CA GLY A 30 5.44 -5.37 -14.61
C GLY A 30 4.51 -4.58 -15.53
N ALA A 31 5.02 -3.99 -16.62
CA ALA A 31 4.22 -3.30 -17.62
C ALA A 31 3.33 -4.26 -18.42
N ILE A 32 3.90 -5.38 -18.88
CA ILE A 32 3.16 -6.43 -19.59
C ILE A 32 2.07 -7.01 -18.70
N PHE A 33 2.41 -7.36 -17.45
CA PHE A 33 1.45 -7.85 -16.47
C PHE A 33 0.31 -6.86 -16.25
N THR A 34 0.63 -5.58 -16.06
CA THR A 34 -0.39 -4.52 -15.91
C THR A 34 -1.28 -4.42 -17.15
N LEU A 35 -0.70 -4.50 -18.35
CA LEU A 35 -1.44 -4.43 -19.60
C LEU A 35 -2.40 -5.61 -19.73
N ILE A 36 -1.94 -6.83 -19.43
CA ILE A 36 -2.75 -8.06 -19.49
C ILE A 36 -3.91 -7.97 -18.50
N GLU A 37 -3.65 -7.62 -17.24
CA GLU A 37 -4.70 -7.56 -16.21
C GLU A 37 -5.77 -6.51 -16.50
N TYR A 38 -5.38 -5.35 -17.06
CA TYR A 38 -6.35 -4.29 -17.40
C TYR A 38 -7.11 -4.56 -18.72
N ASN A 39 -6.57 -5.39 -19.63
CA ASN A 39 -7.27 -5.77 -20.87
C ASN A 39 -8.04 -7.10 -20.75
N SER A 40 -7.86 -7.88 -19.68
CA SER A 40 -8.58 -9.14 -19.48
C SER A 40 -10.05 -8.89 -19.10
N ALA A 41 -10.94 -9.73 -19.64
CA ALA A 41 -12.35 -9.80 -19.22
C ALA A 41 -12.50 -10.35 -17.79
N TYR A 42 -11.61 -11.26 -17.39
CA TYR A 42 -11.55 -11.85 -16.05
C TYR A 42 -10.14 -11.65 -15.47
N PRO A 43 -9.92 -10.57 -14.69
CA PRO A 43 -8.62 -10.33 -14.06
C PRO A 43 -8.32 -11.39 -13.00
N SER A 44 -7.05 -11.73 -12.83
CA SER A 44 -6.63 -12.79 -11.91
C SER A 44 -6.21 -12.25 -10.54
N LEU A 45 -5.63 -11.05 -10.50
CA LEU A 45 -4.96 -10.51 -9.30
C LEU A 45 -5.31 -9.05 -9.01
N VAL A 46 -5.69 -8.26 -10.02
CA VAL A 46 -6.06 -6.86 -9.82
C VAL A 46 -7.48 -6.74 -9.29
N GLU A 47 -7.60 -6.79 -7.97
CA GLU A 47 -8.83 -6.44 -7.27
C GLU A 47 -9.13 -4.94 -7.40
N PHE A 48 -10.42 -4.62 -7.38
CA PHE A 48 -10.96 -3.27 -7.46
C PHE A 48 -10.55 -2.53 -8.74
N ARG A 49 -10.44 -3.25 -9.88
CA ARG A 49 -10.08 -2.69 -11.19
C ARG A 49 -10.86 -1.42 -11.53
N ASP A 50 -12.17 -1.47 -11.39
CA ASP A 50 -13.11 -0.38 -11.68
C ASP A 50 -13.46 0.43 -10.42
N ALA A 51 -12.49 0.55 -9.49
CA ALA A 51 -12.57 1.45 -8.34
C ALA A 51 -11.47 2.53 -8.42
N PRO A 52 -11.72 3.62 -9.16
CA PRO A 52 -10.72 4.66 -9.38
C PRO A 52 -10.09 5.22 -8.09
N PRO A 53 -10.84 5.50 -6.99
CA PRO A 53 -10.25 5.96 -5.74
C PRO A 53 -9.20 5.01 -5.16
N PHE A 54 -9.49 3.70 -5.18
CA PHE A 54 -8.63 2.68 -4.59
C PHE A 54 -7.31 2.54 -5.37
N ASN A 55 -7.40 2.36 -6.69
CA ASN A 55 -6.21 2.17 -7.52
C ASN A 55 -5.35 3.43 -7.61
N ARG A 56 -5.97 4.61 -7.72
CA ARG A 56 -5.23 5.88 -7.81
C ARG A 56 -4.44 6.14 -6.52
N VAL A 57 -5.09 6.08 -5.36
CA VAL A 57 -4.41 6.37 -4.09
C VAL A 57 -3.30 5.36 -3.80
N ARG A 58 -3.52 4.07 -4.08
CA ARG A 58 -2.46 3.06 -3.94
C ARG A 58 -1.28 3.33 -4.87
N PHE A 59 -1.53 3.62 -6.14
CA PHE A 59 -0.43 3.92 -7.07
C PHE A 59 0.34 5.18 -6.68
N PHE A 60 -0.36 6.28 -6.37
CA PHE A 60 0.27 7.54 -5.99
C PHE A 60 1.06 7.42 -4.68
N SER A 61 0.54 6.72 -3.69
CA SER A 61 1.26 6.51 -2.42
C SER A 61 2.50 5.66 -2.58
N LEU A 62 2.42 4.56 -3.35
CA LEU A 62 3.59 3.74 -3.67
C LEU A 62 4.63 4.55 -4.44
N PHE A 63 4.21 5.28 -5.48
CA PHE A 63 5.10 6.13 -6.27
C PHE A 63 5.77 7.20 -5.42
N ALA A 64 5.00 7.92 -4.58
CA ALA A 64 5.52 8.94 -3.69
C ALA A 64 6.52 8.36 -2.69
N GLY A 65 6.27 7.17 -2.15
CA GLY A 65 7.21 6.44 -1.29
C GLY A 65 8.54 6.18 -1.98
N VAL A 66 8.50 5.50 -3.13
CA VAL A 66 9.72 5.21 -3.91
C VAL A 66 10.45 6.49 -4.28
N PHE A 67 9.74 7.48 -4.84
CA PHE A 67 10.33 8.72 -5.33
C PHE A 67 10.96 9.54 -4.22
N LEU A 68 10.25 9.80 -3.11
CA LEU A 68 10.77 10.67 -2.06
C LEU A 68 11.92 10.02 -1.27
N ILE A 69 11.88 8.70 -1.04
CA ILE A 69 13.03 8.00 -0.42
C ILE A 69 14.22 7.98 -1.39
N THR A 70 13.98 7.84 -2.70
CA THR A 70 15.03 7.97 -3.73
C THR A 70 15.66 9.36 -3.70
N VAL A 71 14.87 10.42 -3.55
CA VAL A 71 15.36 11.80 -3.42
C VAL A 71 16.24 11.95 -2.17
N ILE A 72 15.83 11.40 -1.02
CA ILE A 72 16.65 11.41 0.21
C ILE A 72 17.96 10.65 -0.01
N ALA A 73 17.90 9.46 -0.60
CA ALA A 73 19.09 8.64 -0.87
C ALA A 73 20.07 9.35 -1.83
N ARG A 74 19.56 10.02 -2.88
CA ARG A 74 20.38 10.82 -3.79
C ARG A 74 21.10 11.96 -3.07
N GLY A 75 20.43 12.61 -2.11
CA GLY A 75 20.97 13.72 -1.31
C GLY A 75 22.24 13.37 -0.53
N GLN A 76 22.47 12.09 -0.24
CA GLN A 76 23.69 11.63 0.45
C GLN A 76 24.96 11.85 -0.38
N THR A 77 24.82 11.81 -1.71
CA THR A 77 25.94 11.98 -2.67
C THR A 77 25.90 13.31 -3.39
N ASN A 78 24.70 13.82 -3.69
CA ASN A 78 24.47 15.03 -4.49
C ASN A 78 23.42 15.89 -3.78
N PRO A 79 23.79 16.60 -2.70
CA PRO A 79 22.86 17.40 -1.93
C PRO A 79 22.34 18.59 -2.75
N THR A 80 21.06 18.86 -2.60
CA THR A 80 20.33 19.98 -3.20
C THR A 80 19.27 20.46 -2.20
N THR A 81 18.72 21.65 -2.39
CA THR A 81 17.65 22.18 -1.53
C THR A 81 16.46 21.22 -1.41
N ILE A 82 16.09 20.52 -2.49
CA ILE A 82 14.97 19.57 -2.49
C ILE A 82 15.31 18.31 -1.68
N THR A 83 16.52 17.76 -1.86
CA THR A 83 16.94 16.56 -1.13
C THR A 83 17.05 16.85 0.36
N ASP A 84 17.55 18.02 0.73
CA ASP A 84 17.70 18.43 2.12
C ASP A 84 16.35 18.67 2.78
N PHE A 85 15.42 19.32 2.07
CA PHE A 85 14.06 19.55 2.56
C PHE A 85 13.36 18.24 2.94
N PHE A 86 13.34 17.26 2.04
CA PHE A 86 12.73 15.96 2.34
C PHE A 86 13.51 15.16 3.38
N THR A 87 14.85 15.28 3.42
CA THR A 87 15.67 14.66 4.46
C THR A 87 15.34 15.21 5.84
N VAL A 88 15.17 16.53 5.98
CA VAL A 88 14.78 17.17 7.24
C VAL A 88 13.39 16.71 7.68
N ILE A 89 12.42 16.65 6.77
CA ILE A 89 11.08 16.13 7.07
C ILE A 89 11.18 14.68 7.55
N GLY A 90 11.86 13.81 6.80
CA GLY A 90 12.03 12.41 7.16
C GLY A 90 12.70 12.22 8.52
N ARG A 91 13.74 13.01 8.82
CA ARG A 91 14.43 12.96 10.12
C ARG A 91 13.53 13.41 11.27
N ARG A 92 12.81 14.54 11.10
CA ARG A 92 11.92 15.08 12.12
C ARG A 92 10.76 14.13 12.41
N VAL A 93 10.13 13.61 11.36
CA VAL A 93 9.01 12.68 11.49
C VAL A 93 9.49 11.34 12.02
N GLY A 94 10.60 10.81 11.52
CA GLY A 94 11.22 9.58 12.02
C GLY A 94 11.56 9.69 13.50
N GLY A 95 12.15 10.80 13.95
CA GLY A 95 12.42 11.05 15.37
C GLY A 95 11.15 11.23 16.21
N ALA A 96 10.10 11.85 15.67
CA ALA A 96 8.83 12.04 16.38
C ALA A 96 8.05 10.72 16.56
N ILE A 97 8.14 9.81 15.58
CA ILE A 97 7.46 8.51 15.63
C ILE A 97 8.35 7.46 16.33
N ASP A 98 9.65 7.67 16.48
CA ASP A 98 10.57 6.78 17.23
C ASP A 98 10.39 6.92 18.75
N PHE A 99 9.27 6.42 19.28
CA PHE A 99 8.99 6.26 20.71
C PHE A 99 8.79 4.77 21.06
N PRO A 100 8.82 4.38 22.34
CA PRO A 100 8.67 2.98 22.73
C PRO A 100 7.43 2.30 22.13
N TYR A 101 7.62 1.10 21.59
CA TYR A 101 6.58 0.29 20.93
C TYR A 101 6.01 0.85 19.62
N SER A 102 6.60 1.90 19.05
CA SER A 102 6.16 2.40 17.74
C SER A 102 6.64 1.51 16.59
N PRO A 103 5.95 1.52 15.43
CA PRO A 103 6.37 0.74 14.28
C PRO A 103 7.73 1.21 13.71
N VAL A 104 8.02 2.51 13.75
CA VAL A 104 9.33 3.06 13.35
C VAL A 104 10.44 2.60 14.32
N ARG A 105 10.14 2.54 15.63
CA ARG A 105 11.08 2.00 16.62
C ARG A 105 11.44 0.55 16.31
N LEU A 106 10.45 -0.27 15.96
CA LEU A 106 10.68 -1.68 15.63
C LEU A 106 11.53 -1.85 14.36
N VAL A 107 11.36 -0.99 13.35
CA VAL A 107 12.25 -0.96 12.18
C VAL A 107 13.69 -0.64 12.57
N VAL A 108 13.90 0.30 13.49
CA VAL A 108 15.26 0.60 13.97
C VAL A 108 15.83 -0.58 14.78
N LEU A 109 15.02 -1.25 15.61
CA LEU A 109 15.43 -2.39 16.41
C LEU A 109 15.71 -3.66 15.59
N MET A 110 15.21 -3.75 14.35
CA MET A 110 15.53 -4.87 13.48
C MET A 110 16.95 -4.80 12.91
N MET A 111 17.63 -3.66 13.05
CA MET A 111 19.01 -3.49 12.61
C MET A 111 19.98 -4.36 13.45
N PRO A 112 21.09 -4.82 12.85
CA PRO A 112 22.21 -5.42 13.59
C PRO A 112 22.82 -4.43 14.58
N ASP A 113 23.34 -4.92 15.71
CA ASP A 113 23.87 -4.09 16.80
C ASP A 113 25.17 -3.36 16.39
N GLU A 114 25.91 -3.93 15.44
CA GLU A 114 27.12 -3.40 14.83
C GLU A 114 26.86 -2.34 13.74
N SER A 115 25.59 -2.04 13.44
CA SER A 115 25.23 -1.06 12.41
C SER A 115 25.79 0.33 12.72
N SER A 116 26.35 0.99 11.70
CA SER A 116 26.83 2.37 11.86
C SER A 116 25.68 3.32 12.25
N ARG A 117 26.00 4.37 13.03
CA ARG A 117 25.02 5.41 13.40
C ARG A 117 24.38 6.07 12.19
N GLN A 118 25.17 6.28 11.13
CA GLN A 118 24.70 6.85 9.87
C GLN A 118 23.66 5.95 9.20
N LEU A 119 23.88 4.62 9.18
CA LEU A 119 22.92 3.67 8.62
C LEU A 119 21.62 3.66 9.41
N ILE A 120 21.71 3.64 10.74
CA ILE A 120 20.54 3.70 11.63
C ILE A 120 19.72 4.97 11.37
N ASP A 121 20.38 6.13 11.24
CA ASP A 121 19.71 7.40 10.96
C ASP A 121 19.06 7.42 9.57
N ASN A 122 19.70 6.82 8.56
CA ASN A 122 19.15 6.68 7.21
C ASN A 122 17.89 5.80 7.22
N VAL A 123 17.94 4.65 7.92
CA VAL A 123 16.81 3.73 8.08
C VAL A 123 15.67 4.42 8.83
N ARG A 124 15.94 5.08 9.96
CA ARG A 124 14.93 5.84 10.71
C ARG A 124 14.28 6.93 9.86
N THR A 125 15.07 7.67 9.09
CA THR A 125 14.59 8.74 8.20
C THR A 125 13.67 8.18 7.11
N ALA A 126 14.09 7.09 6.45
CA ALA A 126 13.31 6.45 5.39
C ALA A 126 12.02 5.82 5.94
N ALA A 127 12.08 5.13 7.08
CA ALA A 127 10.92 4.56 7.76
C ALA A 127 9.92 5.64 8.22
N GLY A 128 10.41 6.73 8.80
CA GLY A 128 9.57 7.86 9.20
C GLY A 128 8.82 8.47 8.03
N LEU A 129 9.51 8.71 6.92
CA LEU A 129 8.88 9.28 5.73
C LEU A 129 7.91 8.31 5.05
N SER A 130 8.29 7.04 4.88
CA SER A 130 7.41 6.05 4.24
C SER A 130 6.15 5.81 5.07
N TYR A 131 6.28 5.79 6.40
CA TYR A 131 5.15 5.66 7.30
C TYR A 131 4.24 6.91 7.28
N LEU A 132 4.80 8.12 7.19
CA LEU A 132 4.00 9.34 6.99
C LEU A 132 3.18 9.27 5.70
N ILE A 133 3.82 8.90 4.59
CA ILE A 133 3.14 8.74 3.29
C ILE A 133 2.02 7.71 3.41
N SER A 134 2.24 6.61 4.14
CA SER A 134 1.20 5.60 4.38
C SER A 134 -0.01 6.17 5.12
N ILE A 135 0.18 6.92 6.20
CA ILE A 135 -0.90 7.55 6.98
C ILE A 135 -1.64 8.62 6.16
N LEU A 136 -0.90 9.46 5.43
CA LEU A 136 -1.49 10.47 4.55
C LEU A 136 -2.31 9.81 3.44
N SER A 137 -1.80 8.73 2.84
CA SER A 137 -2.53 8.00 1.81
C SER A 137 -3.84 7.41 2.32
N LEU A 138 -3.85 6.85 3.54
CA LEU A 138 -5.06 6.34 4.17
C LEU A 138 -6.07 7.46 4.43
N SER A 139 -5.58 8.60 4.93
CA SER A 139 -6.41 9.77 5.20
C SER A 139 -7.03 10.33 3.91
N ILE A 140 -6.23 10.48 2.85
CA ILE A 140 -6.69 10.88 1.50
C ILE A 140 -7.69 9.87 0.95
N PHE A 141 -7.43 8.57 1.10
CA PHE A 141 -8.34 7.53 0.63
C PHE A 141 -9.72 7.66 1.27
N VAL A 142 -9.78 7.76 2.60
CA VAL A 142 -11.05 7.93 3.34
C VAL A 142 -11.76 9.23 2.92
N LEU A 143 -11.01 10.33 2.77
CA LEU A 143 -11.56 11.62 2.30
C LEU A 143 -12.17 11.49 0.91
N VAL A 144 -11.45 10.88 -0.04
CA VAL A 144 -11.93 10.66 -1.41
C VAL A 144 -13.18 9.79 -1.42
N LEU A 145 -13.23 8.71 -0.63
CA LEU A 145 -14.44 7.88 -0.51
C LEU A 145 -15.63 8.69 0.03
N ARG A 146 -15.39 9.60 0.97
CA ARG A 146 -16.42 10.46 1.56
C ARG A 146 -16.95 11.48 0.55
N VAL A 147 -16.07 12.19 -0.15
CA VAL A 147 -16.44 13.25 -1.11
C VAL A 147 -17.04 12.65 -2.40
N ALA A 148 -16.44 11.60 -2.94
CA ALA A 148 -16.90 10.98 -4.18
C ALA A 148 -18.15 10.09 -3.99
N HIS A 149 -18.59 9.87 -2.74
CA HIS A 149 -19.68 8.94 -2.38
C HIS A 149 -19.57 7.57 -3.10
N TRP A 150 -18.33 7.12 -3.31
CA TRP A 150 -18.05 5.81 -3.89
C TRP A 150 -18.55 4.70 -2.93
N PRO A 151 -19.11 3.58 -3.39
CA PRO A 151 -19.21 3.10 -4.78
C PRO A 151 -20.43 3.56 -5.58
N ALA A 152 -21.36 4.31 -4.98
CA ALA A 152 -22.71 4.47 -5.53
C ALA A 152 -22.87 5.46 -6.71
N ARG A 153 -21.94 6.41 -6.90
CA ARG A 153 -22.11 7.52 -7.88
C ARG A 153 -21.67 7.25 -9.32
N THR A 154 -20.87 6.21 -9.60
CA THR A 154 -20.15 6.07 -10.89
C THR A 154 -20.64 4.90 -11.76
N GLY A 155 -21.91 4.51 -11.61
CA GLY A 155 -22.49 3.33 -12.28
C GLY A 155 -22.63 2.14 -11.34
N GLY A 156 -23.30 1.08 -11.79
CA GLY A 156 -23.47 -0.14 -10.99
C GLY A 156 -22.12 -0.78 -10.68
N PHE A 157 -21.77 -0.89 -9.39
CA PHE A 157 -20.54 -1.57 -8.97
C PHE A 157 -20.72 -3.08 -9.16
N ASN A 158 -20.07 -3.65 -10.18
CA ASN A 158 -20.07 -5.09 -10.39
C ASN A 158 -19.06 -5.74 -9.43
N VAL A 159 -19.59 -6.39 -8.39
CA VAL A 159 -18.82 -7.06 -7.35
C VAL A 159 -17.90 -8.14 -7.93
N TRP A 160 -18.38 -8.93 -8.89
CA TRP A 160 -17.65 -10.06 -9.46
C TRP A 160 -16.43 -9.64 -10.29
N ILE A 161 -16.58 -8.54 -11.03
CA ILE A 161 -15.47 -7.98 -11.82
C ILE A 161 -14.43 -7.32 -10.91
N ASN A 162 -14.88 -6.68 -9.82
CA ASN A 162 -14.00 -5.97 -8.89
C ASN A 162 -13.40 -6.85 -7.80
N LEU A 163 -13.95 -8.03 -7.54
CA LEU A 163 -13.45 -8.97 -6.55
C LEU A 163 -13.34 -10.37 -7.19
N PRO A 164 -12.41 -10.56 -8.15
CA PRO A 164 -12.28 -11.83 -8.87
C PRO A 164 -11.88 -13.01 -7.98
N THR A 165 -11.21 -12.74 -6.86
CA THR A 165 -10.79 -13.73 -5.86
C THR A 165 -11.91 -14.13 -4.90
N PHE A 166 -13.07 -13.44 -4.95
CA PHE A 166 -14.21 -13.71 -4.08
C PHE A 166 -15.16 -14.69 -4.75
N ASP A 167 -15.25 -15.92 -4.23
CA ASP A 167 -16.15 -16.95 -4.73
C ASP A 167 -17.61 -16.67 -4.29
N PRO A 168 -18.56 -16.44 -5.23
CA PRO A 168 -19.99 -16.34 -4.92
C PRO A 168 -20.54 -17.58 -4.21
N THR A 169 -20.08 -18.75 -4.68
CA THR A 169 -20.77 -20.03 -4.60
C THR A 169 -20.35 -20.87 -3.40
N ALA A 170 -19.31 -20.44 -2.68
CA ALA A 170 -18.80 -21.09 -1.47
C ALA A 170 -19.77 -21.12 -0.25
N GLY A 171 -21.05 -20.74 -0.44
CA GLY A 171 -22.10 -20.78 0.59
C GLY A 171 -22.07 -19.61 1.60
N GLY A 172 -23.24 -19.21 2.11
CA GLY A 172 -23.41 -18.12 3.08
C GLY A 172 -23.72 -16.74 2.48
N ASP A 173 -24.04 -15.76 3.33
CA ASP A 173 -24.36 -14.40 2.88
C ASP A 173 -23.10 -13.63 2.41
N VAL A 174 -23.13 -13.14 1.17
CA VAL A 174 -22.10 -12.31 0.56
C VAL A 174 -21.72 -11.12 1.45
N VAL A 175 -22.70 -10.47 2.08
CA VAL A 175 -22.47 -9.29 2.93
C VAL A 175 -21.67 -9.66 4.18
N GLU A 176 -22.01 -10.78 4.82
CA GLU A 176 -21.32 -11.26 6.02
C GLU A 176 -19.87 -11.66 5.71
N ARG A 177 -19.63 -12.35 4.58
CA ARG A 177 -18.28 -12.70 4.14
C ARG A 177 -17.44 -11.45 3.85
N LEU A 178 -17.99 -10.48 3.12
CA LEU A 178 -17.29 -9.21 2.84
C LEU A 178 -16.93 -8.45 4.13
N ASN A 179 -17.80 -8.46 5.14
CA ASN A 179 -17.52 -7.84 6.43
C ASN A 179 -16.41 -8.57 7.19
N ARG A 180 -16.42 -9.90 7.20
CA ARG A 180 -15.38 -10.71 7.82
C ARG A 180 -14.03 -10.49 7.16
N ASP A 181 -13.98 -10.55 5.83
CA ASP A 181 -12.74 -10.34 5.06
C ASP A 181 -12.24 -8.90 5.23
N ALA A 182 -13.16 -7.92 5.31
CA ALA A 182 -12.81 -6.55 5.65
C ALA A 182 -12.13 -6.45 7.02
N GLN A 183 -12.69 -7.10 8.05
CA GLN A 183 -12.10 -7.12 9.40
C GLN A 183 -10.71 -7.77 9.40
N VAL A 184 -10.53 -8.89 8.70
CA VAL A 184 -9.21 -9.55 8.58
C VAL A 184 -8.20 -8.60 7.95
N ASN A 185 -8.56 -7.92 6.86
CA ASN A 185 -7.67 -6.94 6.21
C ASN A 185 -7.35 -5.74 7.12
N LEU A 186 -8.30 -5.25 7.91
CA LEU A 186 -8.06 -4.16 8.87
C LEU A 186 -7.12 -4.59 10.01
N VAL A 187 -7.35 -5.78 10.58
CA VAL A 187 -6.50 -6.33 11.64
C VAL A 187 -5.09 -6.58 11.13
N LEU A 188 -4.94 -7.23 9.97
CA LEU A 188 -3.63 -7.44 9.36
C LEU A 188 -2.95 -6.11 8.99
N GLY A 189 -3.69 -5.15 8.43
CA GLY A 189 -3.18 -3.82 8.14
C GLY A 189 -2.64 -3.11 9.39
N PHE A 190 -3.28 -3.31 10.54
CA PHE A 190 -2.78 -2.77 11.81
C PHE A 190 -1.55 -3.52 12.34
N LEU A 191 -1.53 -4.85 12.25
CA LEU A 191 -0.49 -5.68 12.86
C LEU A 191 0.81 -5.72 12.05
N LEU A 192 0.72 -5.72 10.70
CA LEU A 192 1.88 -5.91 9.83
C LEU A 192 3.05 -4.92 10.04
N PRO A 193 2.84 -3.60 10.28
CA PRO A 193 3.94 -2.68 10.54
C PRO A 193 4.81 -3.09 11.73
N PHE A 194 4.23 -3.84 12.69
CA PHE A 194 4.90 -4.35 13.88
C PHE A 194 5.44 -5.77 13.66
N LEU A 195 4.68 -6.63 12.99
CA LEU A 195 5.07 -8.01 12.72
C LEU A 195 6.25 -8.11 11.76
N ILE A 196 6.28 -7.30 10.70
CA ILE A 196 7.33 -7.39 9.68
C ILE A 196 8.73 -7.17 10.29
N PRO A 197 9.00 -6.06 11.02
CA PRO A 197 10.32 -5.87 11.64
C PRO A 197 10.66 -6.96 12.67
N ALA A 198 9.66 -7.41 13.45
CA ALA A 198 9.88 -8.45 14.44
C ALA A 198 10.28 -9.79 13.80
N ILE A 199 9.59 -10.20 12.73
CA ILE A 199 9.92 -11.42 11.97
C ILE A 199 11.30 -11.29 11.33
N VAL A 200 11.63 -10.13 10.76
CA VAL A 200 12.95 -9.89 10.15
C VAL A 200 14.06 -10.00 11.21
N LYS A 201 13.87 -9.43 12.41
CA LYS A 201 14.84 -9.55 13.51
C LYS A 201 14.98 -10.98 14.03
N LEU A 202 13.91 -11.76 14.06
CA LEU A 202 13.98 -13.18 14.46
C LEU A 202 14.64 -14.05 13.38
N ALA A 203 14.45 -13.70 12.11
CA ALA A 203 15.02 -14.44 10.99
C ALA A 203 16.48 -14.07 10.70
N SER A 204 16.96 -12.92 11.14
CA SER A 204 18.34 -12.46 10.87
C SER A 204 19.42 -13.35 11.49
N ASP A 205 19.09 -14.09 12.55
CA ASP A 205 20.01 -15.04 13.16
C ASP A 205 20.14 -16.34 12.34
N LEU A 206 19.19 -16.60 11.43
CA LEU A 206 19.10 -17.81 10.61
C LEU A 206 19.41 -17.57 9.12
N LEU A 207 19.27 -16.33 8.65
CA LEU A 207 19.47 -15.91 7.26
C LEU A 207 20.41 -14.70 7.21
N ASN A 208 21.24 -14.61 6.17
CA ASN A 208 22.08 -13.43 5.94
C ASN A 208 21.24 -12.14 6.01
N PRO A 209 21.58 -11.17 6.88
CA PRO A 209 20.79 -9.95 7.05
C PRO A 209 20.59 -9.21 5.73
N ILE A 210 19.39 -8.69 5.51
CA ILE A 210 19.10 -7.81 4.38
C ILE A 210 20.03 -6.59 4.51
N SER A 211 20.94 -6.41 3.53
CA SER A 211 21.83 -5.25 3.53
C SER A 211 21.04 -3.99 3.17
N LEU A 212 20.65 -3.24 4.19
CA LEU A 212 20.01 -1.93 4.08
C LEU A 212 21.01 -0.80 3.80
N GLU A 213 22.30 -1.12 3.69
CA GLU A 213 23.32 -0.20 3.21
C GLU A 213 23.15 0.12 1.74
N ASN A 214 22.66 -0.85 0.94
CA ASN A 214 22.36 -0.61 -0.46
C ASN A 214 21.13 0.32 -0.58
N PRO A 215 21.25 1.49 -1.24
CA PRO A 215 20.14 2.43 -1.36
C PRO A 215 18.90 1.84 -2.05
N HIS A 216 19.07 0.98 -3.06
CA HIS A 216 17.94 0.34 -3.73
C HIS A 216 17.18 -0.58 -2.78
N THR A 217 17.91 -1.40 -2.02
CA THR A 217 17.31 -2.30 -1.03
C THR A 217 16.57 -1.50 0.04
N LEU A 218 17.17 -0.42 0.54
CA LEU A 218 16.53 0.46 1.52
C LEU A 218 15.23 1.08 0.99
N ILE A 219 15.26 1.66 -0.22
CA ILE A 219 14.09 2.29 -0.85
C ILE A 219 12.93 1.29 -0.96
N TRP A 220 13.19 0.12 -1.52
CA TRP A 220 12.14 -0.89 -1.72
C TRP A 220 11.64 -1.48 -0.41
N THR A 221 12.53 -1.79 0.53
CA THR A 221 12.15 -2.39 1.81
C THR A 221 11.29 -1.42 2.63
N MET A 222 11.72 -0.16 2.76
CA MET A 222 10.98 0.84 3.55
C MET A 222 9.66 1.24 2.91
N THR A 223 9.62 1.29 1.57
CA THR A 223 8.38 1.54 0.84
C THR A 223 7.41 0.37 1.00
N ALA A 224 7.87 -0.87 0.81
CA ALA A 224 7.02 -2.05 0.93
C ALA A 224 6.48 -2.23 2.35
N TRP A 225 7.34 -2.07 3.36
CA TRP A 225 6.96 -2.15 4.77
C TRP A 225 5.83 -1.20 5.14
N ALA A 226 5.83 0.04 4.65
CA ALA A 226 4.78 1.01 4.95
C ALA A 226 3.55 0.88 4.01
N PHE A 227 3.77 0.47 2.75
CA PHE A 227 2.73 0.38 1.74
C PHE A 227 1.83 -0.85 1.87
N LEU A 228 2.39 -2.02 2.22
CA LEU A 228 1.62 -3.26 2.34
C LEU A 228 0.51 -3.15 3.39
N PRO A 229 0.77 -2.68 4.62
CA PRO A 229 -0.26 -2.53 5.63
C PRO A 229 -1.31 -1.49 5.25
N ALA A 230 -0.88 -0.35 4.67
CA ALA A 230 -1.79 0.66 4.16
C ALA A 230 -2.70 0.12 3.04
N SER A 231 -2.18 -0.71 2.14
CA SER A 231 -2.98 -1.36 1.11
C SER A 231 -4.04 -2.30 1.69
N LEU A 232 -3.71 -3.06 2.74
CA LEU A 232 -4.69 -3.91 3.44
C LEU A 232 -5.76 -3.07 4.14
N PHE A 233 -5.38 -1.97 4.80
CA PHE A 233 -6.34 -1.02 5.37
C PHE A 233 -7.30 -0.48 4.30
N MET A 234 -6.79 0.03 3.18
CA MET A 234 -7.61 0.53 2.07
C MET A 234 -8.56 -0.56 1.57
N ARG A 235 -8.06 -1.80 1.46
CA ARG A 235 -8.83 -2.96 0.99
C ARG A 235 -9.98 -3.30 1.95
N GLY A 236 -9.69 -3.37 3.25
CA GLY A 236 -10.70 -3.61 4.28
C GLY A 236 -11.77 -2.52 4.32
N ILE A 237 -11.38 -1.25 4.23
CA ILE A 237 -12.31 -0.11 4.16
C ILE A 237 -13.20 -0.20 2.91
N ALA A 238 -12.60 -0.51 1.75
CA ALA A 238 -13.33 -0.65 0.49
C ALA A 238 -14.34 -1.80 0.54
N MET A 239 -13.94 -2.98 1.04
CA MET A 239 -14.82 -4.14 1.21
C MET A 239 -16.00 -3.84 2.13
N ASN A 240 -15.77 -3.19 3.27
CA ASN A 240 -16.84 -2.81 4.19
C ASN A 240 -17.85 -1.84 3.53
N ARG A 241 -17.36 -0.85 2.77
CA ARG A 241 -18.22 0.05 1.98
C ARG A 241 -19.07 -0.69 0.94
N VAL A 242 -18.50 -1.68 0.25
CA VAL A 242 -19.24 -2.51 -0.71
C VAL A 242 -20.31 -3.33 0.01
N ALA A 243 -19.98 -3.94 1.15
CA ALA A 243 -20.94 -4.69 1.97
C ALA A 243 -22.14 -3.81 2.39
N GLN A 244 -21.87 -2.59 2.87
CA GLN A 244 -22.91 -1.61 3.22
C GLN A 244 -23.78 -1.19 2.02
N MET A 245 -23.19 -1.04 0.84
CA MET A 245 -23.95 -0.74 -0.37
C MET A 245 -24.93 -1.87 -0.69
N ILE A 246 -24.46 -3.12 -0.66
CA ILE A 246 -25.29 -4.30 -0.96
C ILE A 246 -26.42 -4.44 0.08
N SER A 247 -26.13 -4.27 1.38
CA SER A 247 -27.16 -4.33 2.43
C SER A 247 -28.23 -3.25 2.23
N ASN A 248 -27.83 -2.02 1.91
CA ASN A 248 -28.76 -0.92 1.67
C ASN A 248 -29.61 -1.14 0.40
N GLN A 249 -29.02 -1.71 -0.66
CA GLN A 249 -29.76 -2.06 -1.87
C GLN A 249 -30.80 -3.15 -1.60
N ARG A 250 -30.45 -4.19 -0.84
CA ARG A 250 -31.40 -5.25 -0.43
C ARG A 250 -32.55 -4.68 0.38
N GLN A 251 -32.27 -3.86 1.39
CA GLN A 251 -33.30 -3.22 2.22
C GLN A 251 -34.29 -2.39 1.39
N ARG A 252 -33.79 -1.62 0.41
CA ARG A 252 -34.64 -0.84 -0.50
C ARG A 252 -35.51 -1.73 -1.39
N ALA A 253 -34.96 -2.83 -1.91
CA ALA A 253 -35.70 -3.78 -2.72
C ALA A 253 -36.82 -4.47 -1.91
N TYR A 254 -36.54 -4.88 -0.67
CA TYR A 254 -37.55 -5.43 0.24
C TYR A 254 -38.67 -4.42 0.54
N ALA A 255 -38.33 -3.16 0.81
CA ALA A 255 -39.31 -2.11 1.06
C ALA A 255 -40.19 -1.82 -0.17
N ALA A 256 -39.62 -1.83 -1.38
CA ALA A 256 -40.36 -1.66 -2.63
C ALA A 256 -41.36 -2.81 -2.87
N ALA A 257 -40.94 -4.06 -2.68
CA ALA A 257 -41.81 -5.23 -2.82
C ALA A 257 -42.96 -5.25 -1.80
N GLN A 258 -42.73 -4.77 -0.58
CA GLN A 258 -43.80 -4.60 0.41
C GLN A 258 -44.79 -3.49 0.03
N GLY A 259 -44.31 -2.37 -0.52
CA GLY A 259 -45.16 -1.28 -1.00
C GLY A 259 -46.06 -1.67 -2.17
N GLU A 260 -45.55 -2.46 -3.13
CA GLU A 260 -46.34 -2.99 -4.25
C GLU A 260 -47.42 -3.96 -3.77
N ASN A 261 -47.12 -4.85 -2.81
CA ASN A 261 -48.10 -5.77 -2.25
C ASN A 261 -49.24 -5.08 -1.50
N VAL A 262 -48.99 -3.93 -0.88
CA VAL A 262 -50.03 -3.12 -0.21
C VAL A 262 -50.87 -2.31 -1.22
N ALA A 263 -50.30 -1.92 -2.37
CA ALA A 263 -51.03 -1.20 -3.42
C ALA A 263 -51.94 -2.11 -4.28
N HIS A 264 -51.73 -3.42 -4.24
CA HIS A 264 -52.52 -4.43 -4.96
C HIS A 264 -53.55 -5.17 -4.09
N ALA A 265 -53.67 -4.83 -2.81
CA ALA A 265 -54.65 -5.35 -1.85
C ALA A 265 -55.79 -4.34 -1.63
#